data_AF-A0A1W9SWU4-F1
#
_entry.id   AF-A0A1W9SWU4-F1
#
_cell.length_a   1.000
_cell.length_b   1.000
_cell.length_c   1.000
_cell.angle_alpha   90.00
_cell.angle_beta   90.00
_cell.angle_gamma   90.00
#
_symmetry.space_group_name_H-M   'P 1'
#
loop_
_entity.id
_entity.type
_entity.pdbx_description
1 polymer ?
#
loop_
_entity_poly.entity_id
_entity_poly.type
_entity_poly.pdbx_seq_one_letter_code
_entity_poly.pdbx_strand_id
1 'polypeptide(L)' 'MKSTVQKWGNSLAIRIPKSFATQIDLSQGSEIDLVLFENKIQIKPIKNKKIALDDLLSQVTKENIHKEIDAGTPVGKEIW' A
#
# COMPACT_ATOMS: atom_id res chain seq x y z
N MET A 1 5.38 21.14 -19.07
CA MET A 1 6.60 20.82 -18.29
C MET A 1 7.44 19.82 -19.08
N LYS A 2 8.76 19.99 -19.13
CA LYS A 2 9.70 18.98 -19.65
C LYS A 2 10.51 18.44 -18.46
N SER A 3 10.77 17.14 -18.46
CA SER A 3 11.57 16.46 -17.45
C SER A 3 12.47 15.45 -18.15
N THR A 4 13.61 15.15 -17.54
CA THR A 4 14.57 14.18 -18.05
C THR A 4 14.51 12.94 -17.17
N VAL A 5 14.50 11.78 -17.81
CA VAL A 5 14.57 10.49 -17.12
C VAL A 5 15.94 10.34 -16.47
N GLN A 6 15.95 9.85 -15.23
CA GLN A 6 17.16 9.63 -14.43
C GLN A 6 17.32 8.16 -14.08
N LYS A 7 18.53 7.72 -13.74
CA LYS A 7 18.79 6.37 -13.21
C LYS A 7 18.69 6.38 -11.69
N TRP A 8 17.89 5.48 -11.12
CA TRP A 8 17.83 5.22 -9.67
C TRP A 8 18.05 3.73 -9.44
N GLY A 9 19.24 3.36 -8.95
CA GLY A 9 19.67 1.97 -8.87
C GLY A 9 19.72 1.33 -10.26
N ASN A 10 19.01 0.22 -10.46
CA ASN A 10 18.92 -0.50 -11.74
C ASN A 10 17.76 -0.04 -12.63
N SER A 11 16.98 0.94 -12.19
CA SER A 11 15.76 1.38 -12.86
C SER A 11 15.81 2.83 -13.29
N LEU A 12 14.86 3.22 -14.15
CA LEU A 12 14.66 4.59 -14.56
C LEU A 12 13.61 5.27 -13.68
N ALA A 13 13.80 6.55 -13.41
CA ALA A 13 12.93 7.36 -12.58
C ALA A 13 12.68 8.73 -13.22
N ILE A 14 11.51 9.30 -12.94
CA ILE A 14 11.16 10.68 -13.28
C ILE A 14 10.80 11.43 -12.01
N ARG A 15 11.10 12.73 -11.97
CA ARG A 15 10.60 13.60 -10.88
C ARG A 15 9.15 13.94 -11.16
N ILE A 16 8.28 13.64 -10.19
CA ILE A 16 6.87 14.05 -10.21
C ILE A 16 6.76 15.39 -9.46
N PRO A 17 6.22 16.44 -10.08
CA PRO A 17 5.99 17.71 -9.39
C PRO A 17 5.07 17.55 -8.19
N LYS A 18 5.34 18.28 -7.11
CA LYS A 18 4.53 18.24 -5.88
C LYS A 18 3.04 18.53 -6.12
N SER A 19 2.73 19.45 -7.04
CA SER A 19 1.35 19.77 -7.41
C SER A 19 0.60 18.56 -7.97
N PHE A 20 1.24 17.77 -8.83
CA PHE A 20 0.64 16.58 -9.42
C PHE A 20 0.49 15.48 -8.38
N ALA A 21 1.55 15.23 -7.60
CA ALA A 21 1.51 14.23 -6.53
C ALA A 21 0.37 14.51 -5.53
N THR A 22 0.18 15.77 -5.14
CA THR A 22 -0.90 16.18 -4.22
C THR A 22 -2.29 15.97 -4.83
N GLN A 23 -2.48 16.28 -6.11
CA GLN A 23 -3.78 16.12 -6.79
C GLN A 23 -4.27 14.68 -6.86
N ILE A 24 -3.35 13.72 -6.90
CA ILE A 24 -3.68 12.29 -6.95
C ILE A 24 -3.44 11.58 -5.61
N ASP A 25 -3.21 12.31 -4.51
CA ASP A 25 -2.94 11.73 -3.19
C ASP A 25 -1.77 10.72 -3.18
N LEU A 26 -0.72 11.05 -3.94
CA LEU A 26 0.51 10.27 -4.03
C LEU A 26 1.55 10.84 -3.08
N SER A 27 2.05 9.98 -2.19
CA SER A 27 3.10 10.30 -1.22
C SER A 27 4.21 9.25 -1.26
N GLN A 28 5.31 9.51 -0.57
CA GLN A 28 6.36 8.52 -0.39
C GLN A 28 5.77 7.27 0.30
N GLY A 29 6.01 6.09 -0.28
CA GLY A 29 5.48 4.83 0.23
C GLY A 29 4.08 4.47 -0.27
N SER A 30 3.41 5.35 -1.03
CA SER A 30 2.14 5.01 -1.68
C SER A 30 2.34 3.90 -2.72
N GLU A 31 1.45 2.91 -2.70
CA GLU A 31 1.38 1.90 -3.76
C GLU A 31 0.78 2.49 -5.05
N ILE A 32 1.28 2.05 -6.20
CA ILE A 32 0.84 2.52 -7.51
C ILE A 32 0.70 1.36 -8.50
N ASP A 33 -0.28 1.49 -9.39
CA ASP A 33 -0.36 0.73 -10.62
C ASP A 33 0.32 1.51 -11.75
N LEU A 34 1.18 0.81 -12.47
CA LEU A 34 1.85 1.29 -13.69
C LEU A 34 1.33 0.49 -14.87
N VAL A 35 0.61 1.15 -15.78
CA VAL A 35 0.07 0.52 -16.99
C VAL A 35 0.54 1.22 -18.24
N LEU A 36 0.86 0.42 -19.27
CA LEU A 36 1.08 0.92 -20.63
C LEU A 36 -0.26 1.03 -21.34
N PHE A 37 -0.64 2.24 -21.74
CA PHE A 37 -1.86 2.50 -22.48
C PHE A 37 -1.56 3.49 -23.61
N GLU A 38 -1.86 3.10 -24.85
CA GLU A 38 -1.63 3.94 -26.04
C GLU A 38 -0.22 4.54 -26.13
N ASN A 39 0.81 3.72 -25.88
CA ASN A 39 2.21 4.14 -25.86
C ASN A 39 2.53 5.24 -24.81
N LYS A 40 1.71 5.34 -23.76
CA LYS A 40 1.92 6.20 -22.60
C LYS A 40 2.00 5.34 -21.36
N ILE A 41 2.77 5.82 -20.38
CA ILE A 41 2.76 5.25 -19.03
C ILE A 41 1.69 5.98 -18.23
N GLN A 42 0.68 5.26 -17.77
CA GLN A 42 -0.32 5.78 -16.84
C GLN A 42 0.02 5.29 -15.44
N ILE A 43 0.09 6.25 -14.50
CA ILE A 43 0.34 6.00 -13.08
C ILE A 43 -0.97 6.21 -12.34
N LYS A 44 -1.42 5.20 -11.60
CA LYS A 44 -2.63 5.28 -10.77
C LYS A 44 -2.26 4.92 -9.33
N PRO A 45 -2.53 5.79 -8.34
CA PRO A 45 -2.40 5.42 -6.94
C PRO A 45 -3.35 4.26 -6.62
N ILE A 46 -2.84 3.22 -5.97
CA ILE A 46 -3.67 2.16 -5.41
C ILE A 46 -4.25 2.72 -4.12
N LYS A 47 -5.51 3.14 -4.20
CA LYS A 47 -6.27 3.48 -3.00
C LYS A 47 -6.66 2.17 -2.35
N ASN A 48 -5.90 1.76 -1.33
CA ASN A 48 -6.39 0.75 -0.40
C ASN A 48 -7.77 1.20 0.05
N LYS A 49 -8.79 0.38 -0.22
CA LYS A 49 -10.12 0.64 0.31
C LYS A 49 -9.92 0.80 1.82
N LYS A 50 -10.28 1.97 2.35
CA LYS A 50 -10.50 2.11 3.78
C LYS A 50 -11.66 1.17 4.06
N ILE A 51 -11.35 -0.05 4.50
CA ILE A 51 -12.37 -0.98 4.94
C ILE A 51 -12.89 -0.38 6.24
N ALA A 52 -14.18 -0.04 6.29
CA ALA A 52 -14.75 0.48 7.52
C ALA A 52 -14.70 -0.62 8.58
N LEU A 53 -14.52 -0.25 9.85
CA LEU A 53 -14.61 -1.21 10.95
C LEU A 53 -15.95 -1.94 10.91
N ASP A 54 -17.03 -1.23 10.62
CA ASP A 54 -18.38 -1.80 10.47
C ASP A 54 -18.43 -2.83 9.34
N ASP A 55 -17.74 -2.61 8.21
CA ASP A 55 -17.66 -3.57 7.11
C ASP A 55 -16.92 -4.84 7.53
N LEU A 56 -15.84 -4.71 8.31
CA LEU A 56 -15.11 -5.85 8.86
C LEU A 56 -15.95 -6.64 9.86
N LEU A 57 -16.61 -5.95 10.78
CA LEU A 57 -17.46 -6.56 11.82
C LEU A 57 -18.70 -7.24 11.22
N SER A 58 -19.27 -6.68 10.15
CA SER A 58 -20.42 -7.27 9.46
C SER A 58 -20.11 -8.64 8.82
N GLN A 59 -18.84 -8.94 8.56
CA GLN A 59 -18.39 -10.21 8.00
C GLN A 59 -18.07 -11.27 9.07
N VAL A 60 -18.13 -10.92 10.36
CA VAL A 60 -17.94 -11.87 11.46
C VAL A 60 -19.21 -12.71 11.61
N THR A 61 -19.04 -14.03 11.58
CA THR A 61 -20.10 -15.03 11.65
C THR A 61 -19.80 -16.02 12.77
N LYS A 62 -20.80 -16.76 13.25
CA LYS A 62 -20.59 -17.76 14.32
C LYS A 62 -19.59 -18.84 13.89
N GLU A 63 -19.48 -19.08 12.59
CA GLU A 63 -18.65 -20.08 11.97
C GLU A 63 -17.18 -19.64 11.80
N ASN A 64 -16.91 -18.33 11.73
CA ASN A 64 -15.55 -17.78 11.55
C ASN A 64 -14.95 -17.10 12.81
N ILE A 65 -15.68 -17.12 13.94
CA ILE A 65 -15.13 -16.67 15.22
C ILE A 65 -14.04 -17.64 15.67
N HIS A 66 -12.81 -17.14 15.73
CA HIS A 66 -11.67 -17.88 16.24
C HIS A 66 -11.74 -17.94 17.77
N LYS A 67 -11.36 -19.07 18.34
CA LYS A 67 -11.18 -19.19 19.79
C LYS A 67 -9.84 -18.56 20.19
N GLU A 68 -9.73 -18.21 21.47
CA GLU A 68 -8.44 -17.85 22.05
C GLU A 68 -7.43 -18.97 21.79
N ILE A 69 -6.22 -18.57 21.41
CA ILE A 69 -5.09 -19.48 21.26
C ILE A 69 -4.19 -19.36 22.48
N ASP A 70 -3.76 -20.49 23.03
CA ASP A 70 -2.74 -20.49 24.06
C ASP A 70 -1.39 -20.16 23.40
N ALA A 71 -0.77 -19.07 23.85
CA ALA A 71 0.55 -18.65 23.38
C ALA A 71 1.67 -19.60 23.83
N GLY A 72 1.35 -20.54 24.73
CA GLY A 72 2.28 -21.52 25.27
C GLY A 72 3.22 -20.92 26.32
N THR A 73 4.17 -21.74 26.77
CA THR A 73 5.18 -21.31 27.74
C THR A 73 6.31 -20.54 27.05
N PRO A 74 6.90 -19.52 27.70
CA PRO A 74 8.06 -18.81 27.17
C PRO A 74 9.22 -19.76 26.81
N VAL A 75 9.79 -19.59 25.62
CA VAL A 75 10.92 -20.41 25.12
C VAL A 75 12.25 -19.65 25.05
N GLY A 76 12.31 -18.44 25.64
CA GLY A 76 13.47 -17.55 25.59
C GLY A 76 13.56 -16.58 26.77
N LYS A 77 14.22 -15.43 26.58
CA LYS A 77 14.41 -14.38 27.61
C LYS A 77 13.28 -13.33 27.62
N GLU A 78 12.05 -13.76 27.40
CA GLU A 78 10.90 -12.86 27.20
C GLU A 78 10.28 -12.38 28.53
N ILE A 79 10.74 -12.93 29.65
CA ILE A 79 10.34 -12.54 31.00
C ILE A 79 11.47 -11.68 31.58
N TRP A 80 11.19 -10.40 31.88
CA TRP A 80 12.14 -9.49 32.54
C TRP A 80 12.08 -9.58 34.06
#